data_AF-A0A0G4MKJ7-F1
#
_entry.id   AF-A0A0G4MKJ7-F1
#
_cell.length_a   1.000
_cell.length_b   1.000
_cell.length_c   1.000
_cell.angle_alpha   90.00
_cell.angle_beta   90.00
_cell.angle_gamma   90.00
#
_symmetry.space_group_name_H-M   'P 1'
#
loop_
_entity.id
_entity.type
_entity.pdbx_description
1 polymer ?
#
loop_
_entity_poly.entity_id
_entity_poly.type
_entity_poly.pdbx_seq_one_letter_code
_entity_poly.pdbx_strand_id
1 'polypeptide(L)' 'MHKSKENTNGTFSIGKTWNLDDLTTVESFTGPTATAQNREWAGDTGFTVTIGKPYFWNAQSDKEKKFFIASLIKIFG' A
#
# COMPACT_ATOMS: atom_id res chain seq x y z
N MET A 1 8.19 -0.49 -8.52
CA MET A 1 7.48 0.46 -7.63
C MET A 1 8.44 1.46 -7.02
N HIS A 2 8.05 2.74 -6.88
CA HIS A 2 8.88 3.77 -6.26
C HIS A 2 8.20 4.36 -5.03
N LYS A 3 8.96 4.64 -3.97
CA LYS A 3 8.54 5.50 -2.85
C LYS A 3 9.22 6.85 -3.00
N SER A 4 8.41 7.88 -3.23
CA SER A 4 8.86 9.26 -3.38
C SER A 4 8.51 10.12 -2.17
N LYS A 5 9.16 11.28 -2.07
CA LYS A 5 8.82 12.38 -1.16
C LYS A 5 8.66 13.64 -2.01
N GLU A 6 7.61 14.41 -1.75
CA GLU A 6 7.43 15.74 -2.34
C GLU A 6 8.35 16.76 -1.65
N ASN A 7 9.03 17.56 -2.45
CA ASN A 7 9.93 18.62 -2.00
C ASN A 7 9.16 19.95 -1.90
N THR A 8 9.68 20.91 -1.14
CA THR A 8 9.06 22.23 -0.95
C THR A 8 8.85 23.01 -2.27
N ASN A 9 9.63 22.70 -3.31
CA ASN A 9 9.51 23.29 -4.64
C ASN A 9 8.52 22.55 -5.57
N GLY A 10 7.74 21.59 -5.07
CA GLY A 10 6.77 20.81 -5.84
C GLY A 10 7.37 19.69 -6.70
N THR A 11 8.69 19.48 -6.66
CA THR A 11 9.33 18.32 -7.31
C THR A 11 9.27 17.08 -6.42
N PHE A 12 9.49 15.89 -6.99
CA PHE A 12 9.52 14.64 -6.24
C PHE A 12 10.91 14.00 -6.25
N SER A 13 11.35 13.54 -5.08
CA SER A 13 12.58 12.77 -4.92
C SER A 13 12.25 11.30 -4.70
N ILE A 14 12.84 10.39 -5.47
CA ILE A 14 12.70 8.94 -5.26
C ILE A 14 13.70 8.51 -4.18
N GLY A 15 13.19 7.97 -3.07
CA GLY A 15 14.03 7.48 -1.97
C GLY A 15 14.24 5.96 -1.98
N LYS A 16 13.31 5.20 -2.56
CA LYS A 16 13.44 3.74 -2.71
C LYS A 16 12.73 3.25 -3.95
N THR A 17 13.35 2.27 -4.60
CA THR A 17 12.79 1.53 -5.73
C THR A 17 12.74 0.05 -5.36
N TRP A 18 11.67 -0.62 -5.79
CA TRP A 18 11.52 -2.06 -5.71
C TRP A 18 11.16 -2.62 -7.08
N ASN A 19 11.68 -3.81 -7.41
CA ASN A 19 11.12 -4.57 -8.52
C ASN A 19 9.74 -5.09 -8.13
N LEU A 20 8.77 -5.07 -9.06
CA LEU A 20 7.43 -5.61 -8.81
C LEU A 20 7.40 -7.14 -8.85
N ASP A 21 8.39 -7.79 -9.49
CA ASP A 21 8.52 -9.25 -9.45
C ASP A 21 8.77 -9.78 -8.03
N ASP A 22 9.31 -8.93 -7.14
CA ASP A 22 9.55 -9.26 -5.72
C ASP A 22 8.28 -9.08 -4.85
N LEU A 23 7.17 -8.63 -5.43
CA LEU A 23 5.89 -8.48 -4.72
C LEU A 23 5.27 -9.85 -4.47
N THR A 24 5.07 -10.19 -3.21
CA THR A 24 4.53 -11.52 -2.84
C THR A 24 3.15 -11.45 -2.22
N THR A 25 2.79 -10.34 -1.56
CA THR A 25 1.51 -10.24 -0.84
C THR A 25 1.04 -8.80 -0.76
N VAL A 26 -0.27 -8.61 -0.91
CA VAL A 26 -0.97 -7.36 -0.60
C VAL A 26 -2.12 -7.71 0.34
N GLU A 27 -2.11 -7.12 1.53
CA GLU A 27 -3.09 -7.39 2.57
C GLU A 27 -3.91 -6.14 2.88
N SER A 28 -5.24 -6.30 2.90
CA SER A 28 -6.20 -5.26 3.25
C SER A 28 -7.02 -5.69 4.47
N PHE A 29 -7.16 -4.79 5.43
CA PHE A 29 -7.80 -5.06 6.73
C PHE A 29 -9.26 -4.60 6.79
N THR A 30 -9.87 -4.30 5.64
CA THR A 30 -11.28 -3.90 5.54
C THR A 30 -12.10 -4.84 4.66
N GLY A 31 -11.55 -5.98 4.26
CA GLY A 31 -12.25 -6.98 3.46
C GLY A 31 -13.24 -7.81 4.30
N PRO A 32 -14.12 -8.61 3.67
CA PRO A 32 -15.06 -9.48 4.36
C PRO A 32 -14.41 -10.48 5.33
N THR A 33 -13.15 -10.82 5.08
CA THR A 33 -12.36 -11.76 5.88
C THR A 33 -11.54 -11.08 6.98
N ALA A 34 -11.58 -9.75 7.10
CA ALA A 34 -10.80 -9.02 8.09
C ALA A 34 -11.42 -9.17 9.48
N THR A 35 -10.59 -9.46 10.48
CA THR A 35 -11.01 -9.53 11.88
C THR A 35 -11.28 -8.14 12.45
N ALA A 36 -12.13 -8.05 13.48
CA ALA A 36 -12.38 -6.79 14.18
C ALA A 36 -11.09 -6.16 14.72
N GLN A 37 -10.19 -6.99 15.28
CA GLN A 37 -8.90 -6.55 15.79
C GLN A 37 -7.99 -5.95 14.70
N ASN A 38 -7.93 -6.59 13.53
CA ASN A 38 -7.13 -6.07 12.41
C ASN A 38 -7.66 -4.72 11.94
N ARG A 39 -8.98 -4.55 11.90
CA ARG A 39 -9.61 -3.30 11.50
C ARG A 39 -9.44 -2.20 12.55
N GLU A 40 -9.45 -2.53 13.84
CA GLU A 40 -9.19 -1.59 14.92
C GLU A 40 -7.75 -1.04 14.85
N TRP A 41 -6.77 -1.90 14.58
CA TRP A 41 -5.37 -1.50 14.47
C TRP A 41 -5.05 -0.75 13.17
N ALA A 42 -5.47 -1.26 12.02
CA ALA A 42 -5.12 -0.70 10.71
C ALA A 42 -6.05 0.45 10.27
N GLY A 43 -7.23 0.56 10.89
CA GLY A 43 -8.29 1.46 10.46
C GLY A 43 -8.80 1.13 9.05
N ASP A 44 -9.46 2.12 8.44
CA ASP A 44 -10.02 1.96 7.09
C ASP A 44 -9.02 2.32 5.98
N THR A 45 -7.85 2.87 6.29
CA THR A 45 -6.87 3.33 5.29
C THR A 45 -5.58 2.52 5.28
N GLY A 46 -5.35 1.69 6.30
CA GLY A 46 -4.16 0.85 6.43
C GLY A 46 -4.16 -0.38 5.52
N PHE A 47 -2.97 -0.72 5.03
CA PHE A 47 -2.72 -1.93 4.24
C PHE A 47 -1.24 -2.32 4.33
N THR A 48 -0.95 -3.60 4.07
CA THR A 48 0.42 -4.12 4.03
C THR A 48 0.77 -4.55 2.62
N VAL A 49 1.97 -4.18 2.17
CA VAL A 49 2.56 -4.66 0.93
C VAL A 49 3.87 -5.37 1.26
N THR A 50 4.02 -6.62 0.85
CA THR A 50 5.22 -7.42 1.10
C THR A 50 6.07 -7.46 -0.16
N ILE A 51 7.24 -6.81 -0.11
CA ILE A 51 8.25 -6.82 -1.19
C ILE A 51 9.61 -7.09 -0.56
N GLY A 52 10.00 -8.37 -0.53
CA GLY A 52 11.10 -8.90 0.27
C GLY A 52 10.87 -8.86 1.80
N LYS A 53 10.20 -7.81 2.31
CA LYS A 53 9.77 -7.65 3.71
C LYS A 53 8.42 -6.90 3.76
N PRO A 54 7.65 -7.00 4.86
CA PRO A 54 6.37 -6.30 4.98
C PRO A 54 6.56 -4.79 5.16
N TYR A 55 5.75 -4.00 4.45
CA TYR A 55 5.62 -2.56 4.62
C TYR A 55 4.16 -2.21 4.90
N PHE A 56 3.89 -1.68 6.09
CA PHE A 56 2.58 -1.13 6.42
C PHE A 56 2.50 0.34 6.02
N TRP A 57 1.44 0.72 5.31
CA TRP A 57 1.17 2.10 4.89
C TRP A 57 -0.29 2.46 5.09
N ASN A 58 -0.55 3.77 5.19
CA ASN A 58 -1.88 4.34 5.19
C ASN A 58 -2.06 5.20 3.93
N ALA A 59 -3.20 5.04 3.25
CA ALA A 59 -3.65 6.00 2.24
C ALA A 59 -4.30 7.23 2.89
N GLN A 60 -4.59 8.27 2.10
CA GLN A 60 -5.31 9.44 2.62
C GLN A 60 -6.80 9.15 2.81
N SER A 61 -7.36 8.20 2.05
CA SER A 61 -8.75 7.74 2.18
C SER A 61 -8.93 6.27 1.84
N ASP A 62 -10.03 5.67 2.30
CA ASP A 62 -10.39 4.28 1.96
C ASP A 62 -10.58 4.09 0.44
N LYS A 63 -11.12 5.10 -0.24
CA LYS A 63 -11.28 5.11 -1.69
C LYS A 63 -9.92 4.99 -2.38
N GLU A 64 -8.96 5.84 -2.02
CA GLU A 64 -7.61 5.81 -2.60
C GLU A 64 -6.89 4.50 -2.32
N LYS A 65 -6.98 3.98 -1.09
CA LYS A 65 -6.45 2.65 -0.74
C LYS A 65 -6.98 1.58 -1.70
N LYS A 66 -8.31 1.53 -1.90
CA LYS A 66 -8.97 0.55 -2.78
C LYS A 66 -8.49 0.69 -4.23
N PHE A 67 -8.42 1.91 -4.76
CA PHE A 67 -7.92 2.16 -6.12
C PHE A 67 -6.46 1.76 -6.29
N PHE A 68 -5.61 2.09 -5.31
CA PHE A 68 -4.20 1.74 -5.33
C PHE A 68 -4.00 0.21 -5.33
N ILE A 69 -4.63 -0.50 -4.39
CA ILE A 69 -4.54 -1.96 -4.29
C ILE A 69 -5.08 -2.64 -5.56
N ALA A 70 -6.24 -2.20 -6.07
CA ALA A 70 -6.80 -2.75 -7.30
C ALA A 70 -5.87 -2.54 -8.52
N SER A 71 -5.23 -1.38 -8.60
CA SER A 71 -4.26 -1.08 -9.67
C SER A 71 -3.00 -1.95 -9.54
N LEU A 72 -2.50 -2.16 -8.32
CA LEU A 72 -1.34 -2.99 -8.05
C LEU A 72 -1.60 -4.46 -8.42
N ILE A 73 -2.76 -5.00 -8.01
CA ILE A 73 -3.19 -6.36 -8.37
C ILE A 73 -3.33 -6.50 -9.89
N LYS A 74 -3.91 -5.51 -10.58
CA LYS A 74 -4.08 -5.57 -12.04
C LYS A 74 -2.76 -5.59 -12.83
N ILE A 75 -1.71 -4.97 -12.31
CA ILE A 75 -0.39 -4.94 -12.96
C ILE A 75 0.37 -6.24 -12.72
N PHE A 76 0.16 -6.86 -11.55
CA PHE A 76 0.85 -8.08 -11.14
C PHE A 76 0.14 -9.38 -11.55
N GLY A 77 -1.19 -9.39 -11.50
CA GLY A 77 -2.05 -10.57 -11.70
C GLY A 77 -2.65 -10.70 -13.09
#